data_AF-A0A1I8CES8-F1
#
_entry.id   AF-A0A1I8CES8-F1
#
_cell.length_a   1.000
_cell.length_b   1.000
_cell.length_c   1.000
_cell.angle_alpha   90.00
_cell.angle_beta   90.00
_cell.angle_gamma   90.00
#
_symmetry.space_group_name_H-M   'P 1'
#
loop_
_entity.id
_entity.type
_entity.pdbx_description
1 polymer ?
#
loop_
_entity_poly.entity_id
_entity_poly.type
_entity_poly.pdbx_seq_one_letter_code
_entity_poly.pdbx_strand_id
1 'polypeptide(L)'
;MSMQKFGNLLSTASRFAGPLNQARLLAASSETSLLSKILHGLPYDADKAANQSHSSLLSDNARIYEIVSHKTKCGEMSAYMSAYENYINVTQKLNPSVELFGSWNVAYGDQDQVVHLLKYNEGYTDVDKMIQANAFNSEVKAAASEVGKLCSRRKAILTKAFSYWGDPKPRDSSHIYDMRRYILKPGTILEWGNAWSKGITFRKDFQQDVGGFFVQTGQLYVVYHFWAYKGMTERNEIRKKTWSKPGWDQTVAYTVPLLKEMKSQILIPTALSKLK
;
A
#
# COMPACT_ATOMS: atom_id res chain seq x y z
N MET A 1 -0.08 67.95 53.60
CA MET A 1 1.22 68.19 52.95
C MET A 1 1.55 66.97 52.13
N SER A 2 2.03 67.01 50.91
CA SER A 2 2.35 68.10 50.00
C SER A 2 2.92 67.41 48.75
N MET A 3 2.69 68.01 47.59
CA MET A 3 3.65 68.19 46.49
C MET A 3 4.50 67.00 46.03
N GLN A 4 4.32 66.55 44.78
CA GLN A 4 4.87 67.15 43.56
C GLN A 4 6.40 67.18 43.45
N LYS A 5 6.84 66.52 42.36
CA LYS A 5 7.94 66.89 41.43
C LYS A 5 9.37 66.74 41.95
N PHE A 6 10.23 66.11 41.17
CA PHE A 6 11.03 66.75 40.12
C PHE A 6 12.01 65.72 39.53
N GLY A 7 12.36 65.85 38.25
CA GLY A 7 13.56 65.20 37.69
C GLY A 7 13.45 64.94 36.20
N ASN A 8 13.84 65.93 35.42
CA ASN A 8 13.73 66.01 33.97
C ASN A 8 15.13 65.81 33.33
N LEU A 9 15.14 65.27 32.10
CA LEU A 9 16.12 65.46 31.00
C LEU A 9 17.53 64.83 31.11
N LEU A 10 17.86 63.87 30.22
CA LEU A 10 18.55 64.00 28.90
C LEU A 10 20.07 64.25 29.06
N SER A 11 21.03 63.64 28.35
CA SER A 11 21.06 62.75 27.18
C SER A 11 22.46 62.10 27.11
N THR A 12 22.62 60.99 26.41
CA THR A 12 23.69 60.84 25.41
C THR A 12 23.45 59.61 24.55
N ALA A 13 23.59 59.82 23.25
CA ALA A 13 23.25 58.89 22.19
C ALA A 13 24.26 57.76 22.03
N SER A 14 23.78 56.59 21.60
CA SER A 14 24.54 55.68 20.74
C SER A 14 23.57 54.96 19.81
N ARG A 15 23.86 55.05 18.52
CA ARG A 15 23.05 54.61 17.39
C ARG A 15 22.99 53.08 17.34
N PHE A 16 21.80 52.51 17.21
CA PHE A 16 21.58 51.30 16.40
C PHE A 16 20.26 51.43 15.65
N ALA A 17 20.36 51.41 14.32
CA ALA A 17 19.25 51.28 13.40
C ALA A 17 18.66 49.85 13.51
N GLY A 18 17.35 49.73 13.33
CA GLY A 18 16.52 48.52 13.55
C GLY A 18 16.71 47.39 12.52
N PRO A 19 15.66 46.61 12.17
CA PRO A 19 14.30 46.56 12.74
C PRO A 19 13.82 45.15 13.15
N LEU A 20 12.66 45.14 13.83
CA LEU A 20 11.62 44.10 13.84
C LEU A 20 11.95 42.72 14.46
N ASN A 21 11.30 42.49 15.60
CA ASN A 21 11.08 41.19 16.25
C ASN A 21 10.77 40.06 15.24
N GLN A 22 11.70 39.12 15.10
CA GLN A 22 11.38 37.76 14.63
C GLN A 22 10.83 36.96 15.81
N ALA A 23 9.50 36.91 15.91
CA ALA A 23 8.84 35.85 16.65
C ALA A 23 9.06 34.53 15.89
N ARG A 24 9.72 33.56 16.53
CA ARG A 24 9.83 32.18 16.06
C ARG A 24 8.42 31.59 15.90
N LEU A 25 7.96 31.50 14.66
CA LEU A 25 6.84 30.65 14.25
C LEU A 25 7.29 29.19 14.34
N LEU A 26 6.91 28.51 15.42
CA LEU A 26 6.77 27.06 15.42
C LEU A 26 5.54 26.75 14.55
N ALA A 27 5.75 26.43 13.28
CA ALA A 27 4.72 25.87 12.43
C ALA A 27 4.37 24.46 12.94
N ALA A 28 3.38 24.37 13.81
CA ALA A 28 2.67 23.12 14.05
C ALA A 28 1.94 22.77 12.75
N SER A 29 2.45 21.78 12.01
CA SER A 29 1.76 21.17 10.88
C SER A 29 0.46 20.55 11.38
N SER A 30 -0.68 21.14 11.01
CA SER A 30 -2.01 20.58 11.29
C SER A 30 -2.25 19.36 10.40
N GLU A 31 -1.72 18.21 10.82
CA GLU A 31 -2.11 16.90 10.30
C GLU A 31 -3.51 16.54 10.78
N THR A 32 -4.54 17.18 10.21
CA THR A 32 -5.89 16.64 10.25
C THR A 32 -6.19 16.01 8.90
N SER A 33 -5.81 14.74 8.77
CA SER A 33 -6.17 13.86 7.65
C SER A 33 -7.68 13.92 7.37
N LEU A 34 -8.08 13.91 6.09
CA LEU A 34 -9.47 13.90 5.64
C LEU A 34 -10.32 12.78 6.28
N LEU A 35 -9.68 11.67 6.67
CA LEU A 35 -10.32 10.59 7.42
C LEU A 35 -10.84 11.06 8.78
N SER A 36 -10.14 11.97 9.46
CA SER A 36 -10.61 12.57 10.72
C SER A 36 -11.90 13.37 10.53
N LYS A 37 -12.03 14.11 9.41
CA LYS A 37 -13.22 14.92 9.11
C LYS A 37 -14.45 14.04 8.84
N ILE A 38 -14.25 12.90 8.20
CA ILE A 38 -15.29 11.88 7.98
C ILE A 38 -15.63 11.16 9.30
N LEU A 39 -14.64 10.90 10.17
CA LEU A 39 -14.84 10.25 11.47
C LEU A 39 -15.62 11.12 12.46
N HIS A 40 -15.47 12.44 12.38
CA HIS A 40 -16.07 13.41 13.31
C HIS A 40 -17.43 13.99 12.86
N GLY A 41 -18.03 13.48 11.78
CA GLY A 41 -19.40 13.84 11.38
C GLY A 41 -19.60 15.31 10.98
N LEU A 42 -18.53 15.99 10.53
CA LEU A 42 -18.67 17.33 9.95
C LEU A 42 -19.42 17.27 8.61
N PRO A 43 -20.14 18.35 8.21
CA PRO A 43 -21.06 18.33 7.08
C PRO A 43 -20.39 17.77 5.81
N TYR A 44 -21.02 16.74 5.25
CA TYR A 44 -20.64 16.13 3.99
C TYR A 44 -20.92 17.11 2.84
N ASP A 45 -19.86 17.75 2.34
CA ASP A 45 -19.92 18.66 1.21
C ASP A 45 -19.93 17.84 -0.10
N ALA A 46 -21.13 17.48 -0.56
CA ALA A 46 -21.36 16.57 -1.69
C ALA A 46 -20.69 17.06 -2.99
N ASP A 47 -20.56 18.38 -3.17
CA ASP A 47 -19.99 19.00 -4.36
C ASP A 47 -18.45 18.86 -4.44
N LYS A 48 -17.78 18.78 -3.28
CA LYS A 48 -16.33 18.48 -3.24
C LYS A 48 -16.02 17.00 -3.34
N ALA A 49 -16.91 16.14 -2.84
CA ALA A 49 -16.79 14.68 -2.97
C ALA A 49 -17.01 14.23 -4.42
N ALA A 50 -17.88 14.91 -5.18
CA ALA A 50 -18.14 14.62 -6.59
C ALA A 50 -16.93 14.89 -7.52
N ASN A 51 -16.05 15.84 -7.16
CA ASN A 51 -14.87 16.20 -7.94
C ASN A 51 -13.58 15.43 -7.54
N GLN A 52 -13.66 14.51 -6.58
CA GLN A 52 -12.53 13.68 -6.18
C GLN A 52 -12.68 12.27 -6.76
N SER A 53 -11.63 11.78 -7.41
CA SER A 53 -11.60 10.40 -7.90
C SER A 53 -11.87 9.43 -6.75
N HIS A 54 -12.67 8.38 -6.97
CA HIS A 54 -12.98 7.38 -5.93
C HIS A 54 -11.72 6.77 -5.28
N SER A 55 -10.58 6.77 -5.98
CA SER A 55 -9.31 6.25 -5.47
C SER A 55 -8.58 7.18 -4.50
N SER A 56 -8.78 8.51 -4.56
CA SER A 56 -8.15 9.47 -3.64
C SER A 56 -8.77 9.47 -2.24
N LEU A 57 -10.02 8.99 -2.12
CA LEU A 57 -10.68 8.82 -0.82
C LEU A 57 -10.16 7.61 -0.04
N LEU A 58 -9.58 6.61 -0.74
CA LEU A 58 -9.10 5.36 -0.16
C LEU A 58 -7.57 5.28 -0.02
N SER A 59 -6.84 6.15 -0.73
CA SER A 59 -5.38 6.17 -0.78
C SER A 59 -4.86 7.59 -0.76
N ASP A 60 -3.95 7.87 0.17
CA ASP A 60 -3.22 9.12 0.31
C ASP A 60 -1.84 9.08 -0.39
N ASN A 61 -1.32 7.89 -0.71
CA ASN A 61 -0.01 7.78 -1.35
C ASN A 61 -0.05 8.09 -2.86
N ALA A 62 1.01 8.75 -3.32
CA ALA A 62 1.31 8.96 -4.74
C ALA A 62 1.90 7.71 -5.42
N ARG A 63 2.19 6.66 -4.63
CA ARG A 63 2.84 5.45 -5.09
C ARG A 63 1.86 4.55 -5.84
N ILE A 64 2.36 3.83 -6.83
CA ILE A 64 1.63 2.76 -7.49
C ILE A 64 2.28 1.43 -7.11
N TYR A 65 1.46 0.41 -6.90
CA TYR A 65 1.93 -0.95 -6.66
C TYR A 65 1.46 -1.84 -7.79
N GLU A 66 2.33 -2.72 -8.28
CA GLU A 66 1.96 -3.74 -9.26
C GLU A 66 2.01 -5.12 -8.63
N ILE A 67 0.90 -5.85 -8.78
CA ILE A 67 0.84 -7.26 -8.43
C ILE A 67 0.98 -8.05 -9.72
N VAL A 68 2.09 -8.77 -9.84
CA VAL A 68 2.38 -9.67 -10.95
C VAL A 68 2.08 -11.10 -10.53
N SER A 69 1.37 -11.84 -11.38
CA SER A 69 1.12 -13.27 -11.19
C SER A 69 1.54 -14.02 -12.45
N HIS A 70 2.59 -14.81 -12.33
CA HIS A 70 3.11 -15.66 -13.41
C HIS A 70 2.84 -17.11 -13.07
N LYS A 71 2.14 -17.82 -13.95
CA LYS A 71 2.09 -19.28 -13.91
C LYS A 71 3.25 -19.80 -14.75
N THR A 72 4.17 -20.47 -14.09
CA THR A 72 5.32 -21.14 -14.70
C THR A 72 4.87 -22.39 -15.46
N LYS A 73 5.70 -22.86 -16.38
CA LYS A 73 5.60 -24.22 -16.90
C LYS A 73 6.00 -25.20 -15.79
N CYS A 74 5.30 -26.34 -15.68
CA CYS A 74 5.60 -27.33 -14.66
C CYS A 74 7.08 -27.76 -14.73
N GLY A 75 7.77 -27.79 -13.58
CA GLY A 75 9.19 -28.15 -13.51
C GLY A 75 10.17 -27.00 -13.78
N GLU A 76 9.71 -25.86 -14.29
CA GLU A 76 10.57 -24.73 -14.70
C GLU A 76 10.77 -23.67 -13.62
N MET A 77 10.28 -23.88 -12.40
CA MET A 77 10.27 -22.86 -11.34
C MET A 77 11.68 -22.31 -11.04
N SER A 78 12.70 -23.17 -10.98
CA SER A 78 14.07 -22.72 -10.72
C SER A 78 14.61 -21.83 -11.84
N ALA A 79 14.45 -22.26 -13.10
CA ALA A 79 14.87 -21.49 -14.27
C ALA A 79 14.11 -20.15 -14.34
N TYR A 80 12.81 -20.18 -14.02
CA TYR A 80 11.97 -18.98 -13.96
C TYR A 80 12.50 -17.98 -12.94
N MET A 81 12.84 -18.43 -11.72
CA MET A 81 13.32 -17.54 -10.67
C MET A 81 14.64 -16.86 -11.06
N SER A 82 15.58 -17.60 -11.67
CA SER A 82 16.83 -17.01 -12.19
C SER A 82 16.58 -16.01 -13.32
N ALA A 83 15.69 -16.34 -14.27
CA ALA A 83 15.33 -15.42 -15.35
C ALA A 83 14.63 -14.14 -14.83
N TYR A 84 13.78 -14.30 -13.80
CA TYR A 84 13.07 -13.18 -13.21
C TYR A 84 13.99 -12.27 -12.38
N GLU A 85 14.95 -12.84 -11.65
CA GLU A 85 16.00 -12.06 -10.98
C GLU A 85 16.78 -11.20 -11.98
N ASN A 86 17.19 -11.77 -13.12
CA ASN A 86 17.83 -11.00 -14.18
C ASN A 86 16.93 -9.88 -14.73
N TYR A 87 15.64 -10.17 -14.97
CA TYR A 87 14.67 -9.15 -15.38
C TYR A 87 14.58 -8.00 -14.37
N ILE A 88 14.52 -8.30 -13.08
CA ILE A 88 14.47 -7.29 -12.02
C ILE A 88 15.78 -6.48 -12.00
N ASN A 89 16.94 -7.11 -12.09
CA ASN A 89 18.23 -6.41 -12.12
C ASN A 89 18.33 -5.42 -13.29
N VAL A 90 17.95 -5.86 -14.50
CA VAL A 90 17.97 -5.00 -15.70
C VAL A 90 16.97 -3.84 -15.56
N THR A 91 15.76 -4.11 -15.10
CA THR A 91 14.71 -3.08 -14.95
C THR A 91 15.05 -2.06 -13.86
N GLN A 92 15.61 -2.49 -12.73
CA GLN A 92 16.04 -1.59 -11.65
C GLN A 92 17.27 -0.78 -12.01
N LYS A 93 18.19 -1.33 -12.83
CA LYS A 93 19.31 -0.56 -13.39
C LYS A 93 18.80 0.59 -14.27
N LEU A 94 17.74 0.35 -15.05
CA LEU A 94 17.13 1.37 -15.90
C LEU A 94 16.29 2.38 -15.11
N ASN A 95 15.51 1.89 -14.13
CA ASN A 95 14.65 2.72 -13.29
C ASN A 95 14.82 2.39 -11.79
N PRO A 96 15.82 2.99 -11.12
CA PRO A 96 16.16 2.67 -9.72
C PRO A 96 15.07 2.98 -8.69
N SER A 97 14.09 3.81 -9.04
CA SER A 97 12.90 4.10 -8.22
C SER A 97 11.93 2.91 -8.14
N VAL A 98 12.03 1.93 -9.05
CA VAL A 98 11.21 0.72 -9.05
C VAL A 98 11.80 -0.31 -8.11
N GLU A 99 10.98 -0.81 -7.20
CA GLU A 99 11.41 -1.78 -6.20
C GLU A 99 10.62 -3.09 -6.31
N LEU A 100 11.30 -4.22 -6.49
CA LEU A 100 10.73 -5.52 -6.15
C LEU A 100 10.63 -5.61 -4.62
N PHE A 101 9.40 -5.46 -4.11
CA PHE A 101 9.14 -5.42 -2.68
C PHE A 101 8.77 -6.80 -2.14
N GLY A 102 7.93 -7.54 -2.86
CA GLY A 102 7.48 -8.87 -2.49
C GLY A 102 7.67 -9.89 -3.61
N SER A 103 7.95 -11.15 -3.24
CA SER A 103 8.07 -12.25 -4.19
C SER A 103 7.74 -13.56 -3.48
N TRP A 104 6.77 -14.32 -3.96
CA TRP A 104 6.32 -15.53 -3.29
C TRP A 104 5.93 -16.63 -4.28
N ASN A 105 6.25 -17.87 -3.93
CA ASN A 105 5.68 -19.05 -4.57
C ASN A 105 4.33 -19.39 -3.94
N VAL A 106 3.35 -19.79 -4.76
CA VAL A 106 2.07 -20.29 -4.26
C VAL A 106 2.23 -21.76 -3.83
N ALA A 107 2.07 -22.03 -2.54
CA ALA A 107 2.08 -23.37 -1.98
C ALA A 107 0.70 -24.06 -2.07
N TYR A 108 -0.37 -23.32 -1.74
CA TYR A 108 -1.75 -23.80 -1.85
C TYR A 108 -2.62 -22.79 -2.60
N GLY A 109 -3.41 -23.29 -3.54
CA GLY A 109 -4.16 -22.50 -4.53
C GLY A 109 -3.72 -22.87 -5.95
N ASP A 110 -3.45 -21.88 -6.78
CA ASP A 110 -2.94 -22.12 -8.14
C ASP A 110 -1.45 -22.51 -8.07
N GLN A 111 -1.12 -23.80 -8.01
CA GLN A 111 0.27 -24.27 -8.02
C GLN A 111 1.00 -23.92 -9.32
N ASP A 112 2.34 -24.00 -9.27
CA ASP A 112 3.26 -23.51 -10.30
C ASP A 112 3.13 -22.00 -10.56
N GLN A 113 2.61 -21.23 -9.61
CA GLN A 113 2.45 -19.78 -9.70
C GLN A 113 3.42 -19.04 -8.78
N VAL A 114 3.96 -17.94 -9.28
CA VAL A 114 4.73 -16.96 -8.51
C VAL A 114 3.97 -15.63 -8.51
N VAL A 115 3.89 -15.00 -7.35
CA VAL A 115 3.31 -13.67 -7.15
C VAL A 115 4.44 -12.71 -6.80
N HIS A 116 4.53 -11.58 -7.49
CA HIS A 116 5.47 -10.50 -7.18
C HIS A 116 4.70 -9.23 -6.87
N LEU A 117 5.26 -8.41 -5.98
CA LEU A 117 4.76 -7.08 -5.66
C LEU A 117 5.87 -6.07 -5.97
N LEU A 118 5.66 -5.26 -7.00
CA LEU A 118 6.53 -4.14 -7.32
C LEU A 118 5.96 -2.85 -6.74
N LYS A 119 6.84 -1.95 -6.31
CA LYS A 119 6.53 -0.62 -5.80
C LYS A 119 7.15 0.42 -6.73
N TYR A 120 6.30 1.28 -7.27
CA TYR A 120 6.64 2.42 -8.12
C TYR A 120 6.65 3.69 -7.26
N ASN A 121 7.85 4.15 -6.89
CA ASN A 121 8.01 5.25 -5.93
C ASN A 121 7.66 6.62 -6.54
N GLU A 122 7.84 6.81 -7.85
CA GLU A 122 7.40 8.00 -8.59
C GLU A 122 6.01 7.81 -9.24
N GLY A 123 5.24 6.83 -8.75
CA GLY A 123 3.87 6.59 -9.20
C GLY A 123 3.77 6.24 -10.68
N TYR A 124 2.83 6.86 -11.40
CA TYR A 124 2.61 6.59 -12.82
C TYR A 124 3.80 6.98 -13.72
N THR A 125 4.65 7.92 -13.30
CA THR A 125 5.86 8.28 -14.06
C THR A 125 6.79 7.08 -14.20
N ASP A 126 6.96 6.28 -13.13
CA ASP A 126 7.75 5.06 -13.23
C ASP A 126 7.06 3.99 -14.07
N VAL A 127 5.72 3.89 -13.96
CA VAL A 127 4.92 2.96 -14.77
C VAL A 127 5.11 3.25 -16.25
N ASP A 128 5.03 4.52 -16.66
CA ASP A 128 5.21 4.96 -18.04
C ASP A 128 6.63 4.64 -18.54
N LYS A 129 7.65 4.93 -17.74
CA LYS A 129 9.05 4.54 -18.04
C LYS A 129 9.16 3.03 -18.27
N MET A 130 8.53 2.21 -17.43
CA MET A 130 8.54 0.75 -17.57
C MET A 130 7.77 0.26 -18.80
N ILE A 131 6.66 0.90 -19.16
CA ILE A 131 5.92 0.60 -20.40
C ILE A 131 6.83 0.87 -21.62
N GLN A 132 7.47 2.04 -21.66
CA GLN A 132 8.40 2.40 -22.74
C GLN A 132 9.60 1.44 -22.80
N ALA A 133 10.17 1.09 -21.65
CA ALA A 133 11.27 0.16 -21.56
C ALA A 133 10.92 -1.23 -22.11
N ASN A 134 9.79 -1.79 -21.70
CA ASN A 134 9.34 -3.10 -22.18
C ASN A 134 9.04 -3.10 -23.69
N ALA A 135 8.63 -1.96 -24.25
CA ALA A 135 8.35 -1.84 -25.68
C ALA A 135 9.62 -1.66 -26.53
N PHE A 136 10.58 -0.85 -26.05
CA PHE A 136 11.64 -0.30 -26.91
C PHE A 136 13.07 -0.54 -26.42
N ASN A 137 13.29 -0.82 -25.14
CA ASN A 137 14.63 -1.13 -24.64
C ASN A 137 14.98 -2.61 -24.91
N SER A 138 16.04 -2.85 -25.68
CA SER A 138 16.43 -4.20 -26.12
C SER A 138 16.83 -5.13 -24.97
N GLU A 139 17.51 -4.62 -23.95
CA GLU A 139 17.95 -5.40 -22.77
C GLU A 139 16.75 -5.83 -21.93
N VAL A 140 15.85 -4.89 -21.62
CA VAL A 140 14.59 -5.16 -20.89
C VAL A 140 13.72 -6.14 -21.66
N LYS A 141 13.55 -5.93 -22.97
CA LYS A 141 12.75 -6.80 -23.83
C LYS A 141 13.32 -8.22 -23.90
N ALA A 142 14.64 -8.36 -24.01
CA ALA A 142 15.30 -9.66 -24.00
C ALA A 142 15.07 -10.39 -22.67
N ALA A 143 15.30 -9.71 -21.53
CA ALA A 143 15.08 -10.29 -20.22
C ALA A 143 13.60 -10.67 -19.99
N ALA A 144 12.65 -9.81 -20.39
CA ALA A 144 11.21 -10.09 -20.31
C ALA A 144 10.79 -11.28 -21.20
N SER A 145 11.47 -11.47 -22.34
CA SER A 145 11.26 -12.60 -23.24
C SER A 145 11.69 -13.92 -22.59
N GLU A 146 12.85 -13.96 -21.94
CA GLU A 146 13.32 -15.17 -21.23
C GLU A 146 12.35 -15.57 -20.10
N VAL A 147 11.86 -14.60 -19.32
CA VAL A 147 10.78 -14.85 -18.34
C VAL A 147 9.53 -15.40 -19.04
N GLY A 148 9.14 -14.80 -20.16
CA GLY A 148 7.97 -15.18 -20.94
C GLY A 148 8.01 -16.62 -21.46
N LYS A 149 9.18 -17.10 -21.93
CA LYS A 149 9.37 -18.47 -22.41
C LYS A 149 9.11 -19.53 -21.34
N LEU A 150 9.29 -19.17 -20.07
CA LEU A 150 9.11 -20.07 -18.92
C LEU A 150 7.70 -19.98 -18.31
N CYS A 151 6.86 -19.07 -18.80
CA CYS A 151 5.49 -18.90 -18.33
C CYS A 151 4.47 -19.59 -19.25
N SER A 152 3.47 -20.23 -18.65
CA SER A 152 2.24 -20.65 -19.33
C SER A 152 1.15 -19.57 -19.29
N ARG A 153 1.20 -18.67 -18.29
CA ARG A 153 0.30 -17.52 -18.19
C ARG A 153 0.98 -16.38 -17.44
N ARG A 154 0.75 -15.14 -17.87
CA ARG A 154 1.21 -13.94 -17.17
C ARG A 154 0.04 -12.98 -16.93
N LYS A 155 0.04 -12.32 -15.78
CA LYS A 155 -0.90 -11.27 -15.42
C LYS A 155 -0.17 -10.22 -14.62
N ALA A 156 -0.41 -8.95 -14.93
CA ALA A 156 0.02 -7.80 -14.15
C ALA A 156 -1.19 -6.90 -13.92
N ILE A 157 -1.28 -6.30 -12.73
CA ILE A 157 -2.31 -5.32 -12.39
C ILE A 157 -1.69 -4.18 -11.61
N LEU A 158 -2.09 -2.96 -11.95
CA LEU A 158 -1.74 -1.77 -11.16
C LEU A 158 -2.77 -1.58 -10.05
N THR A 159 -2.27 -1.19 -8.88
CA THR A 159 -3.04 -1.05 -7.66
C THR A 159 -2.57 0.16 -6.87
N LYS A 160 -3.45 0.65 -5.99
CA LYS A 160 -3.09 1.59 -4.92
C LYS A 160 -3.28 0.90 -3.58
N ALA A 161 -2.51 1.32 -2.58
CA ALA A 161 -2.65 0.80 -1.22
C ALA A 161 -3.78 1.54 -0.48
N PHE A 162 -4.48 0.87 0.41
CA PHE A 162 -5.38 1.55 1.33
C PHE A 162 -4.59 2.36 2.37
N SER A 163 -4.95 3.63 2.57
CA SER A 163 -4.27 4.52 3.52
C SER A 163 -4.27 3.98 4.95
N TYR A 164 -5.36 3.33 5.38
CA TYR A 164 -5.49 2.74 6.71
C TYR A 164 -4.66 1.47 6.95
N TRP A 165 -4.05 0.91 5.89
CA TRP A 165 -3.17 -0.25 5.97
C TRP A 165 -1.69 0.13 6.16
N GLY A 166 -1.28 1.28 5.64
CA GLY A 166 0.11 1.71 5.59
C GLY A 166 0.95 0.99 4.53
N ASP A 167 2.24 1.32 4.48
CA ASP A 167 3.20 0.65 3.58
C ASP A 167 3.46 -0.79 4.05
N PRO A 168 3.66 -1.75 3.13
CA PRO A 168 3.88 -3.13 3.53
C PRO A 168 5.17 -3.32 4.32
N LYS A 169 5.12 -4.16 5.34
CA LYS A 169 6.21 -4.34 6.31
C LYS A 169 6.80 -5.76 6.20
N PRO A 170 8.13 -5.91 6.27
CA PRO A 170 8.77 -7.22 6.33
C PRO A 170 8.31 -8.03 7.56
N ARG A 171 8.45 -9.35 7.46
CA ARG A 171 8.10 -10.34 8.48
C ARG A 171 9.16 -11.41 8.47
N ASP A 172 9.32 -12.15 9.56
CA ASP A 172 10.33 -13.20 9.63
C ASP A 172 10.27 -14.15 8.42
N SER A 173 11.45 -14.49 7.87
CA SER A 173 11.59 -15.33 6.69
C SER A 173 10.94 -16.72 6.75
N SER A 174 10.66 -17.23 7.97
CA SER A 174 9.93 -18.49 8.18
C SER A 174 8.41 -18.35 7.99
N HIS A 175 7.89 -17.13 7.92
CA HIS A 175 6.45 -16.88 7.80
C HIS A 175 5.89 -17.31 6.45
N ILE A 176 4.66 -17.83 6.50
CA ILE A 176 3.81 -18.02 5.33
C ILE A 176 2.89 -16.82 5.15
N TYR A 177 2.42 -16.60 3.92
CA TYR A 177 1.50 -15.53 3.60
C TYR A 177 0.14 -16.09 3.16
N ASP A 178 -0.93 -15.41 3.53
CA ASP A 178 -2.28 -15.62 2.99
C ASP A 178 -2.63 -14.41 2.14
N MET A 179 -2.58 -14.58 0.81
CA MET A 179 -3.07 -13.58 -0.12
C MET A 179 -4.54 -13.84 -0.38
N ARG A 180 -5.38 -12.87 -0.02
CA ARG A 180 -6.82 -12.91 -0.27
C ARG A 180 -7.19 -11.93 -1.35
N ARG A 181 -7.92 -12.42 -2.34
CA ARG A 181 -8.51 -11.65 -3.42
C ARG A 181 -10.01 -11.58 -3.23
N TYR A 182 -10.56 -10.38 -3.27
CA TYR A 182 -11.99 -10.12 -3.16
C TYR A 182 -12.45 -9.48 -4.46
N ILE A 183 -13.46 -10.05 -5.11
CA ILE A 183 -14.17 -9.40 -6.22
C ILE A 183 -15.43 -8.80 -5.61
N LEU A 184 -15.55 -7.48 -5.67
CA LEU A 184 -16.66 -6.73 -5.12
C LEU A 184 -17.77 -6.53 -6.16
N LYS A 185 -18.97 -6.22 -5.69
CA LYS A 185 -20.05 -5.71 -6.55
C LYS A 185 -19.64 -4.32 -7.08
N PRO A 186 -19.84 -4.03 -8.37
CA PRO A 186 -19.56 -2.71 -8.92
C PRO A 186 -20.21 -1.59 -8.08
N GLY A 187 -19.48 -0.50 -7.87
CA GLY A 187 -19.91 0.65 -7.06
C GLY A 187 -19.67 0.52 -5.55
N THR A 188 -19.39 -0.67 -5.01
CA THR A 188 -19.34 -0.89 -3.54
C THR A 188 -17.97 -0.72 -2.89
N ILE A 189 -16.92 -0.37 -3.66
CA ILE A 189 -15.55 -0.34 -3.14
C ILE A 189 -15.33 0.68 -2.02
N LEU A 190 -15.96 1.85 -2.11
CA LEU A 190 -15.87 2.89 -1.08
C LEU A 190 -16.56 2.43 0.21
N GLU A 191 -17.78 1.93 0.08
CA GLU A 191 -18.57 1.40 1.20
C GLU A 191 -17.83 0.27 1.91
N TRP A 192 -17.33 -0.69 1.14
CA TRP A 192 -16.55 -1.81 1.65
C TRP A 192 -15.25 -1.34 2.31
N GLY A 193 -14.53 -0.41 1.68
CA GLY A 193 -13.28 0.15 2.21
C GLY A 193 -13.48 0.91 3.53
N ASN A 194 -14.58 1.66 3.66
CA ASN A 194 -14.94 2.37 4.89
C ASN A 194 -15.32 1.44 6.03
N ALA A 195 -15.98 0.32 5.73
CA ALA A 195 -16.23 -0.71 6.74
C ALA A 195 -14.93 -1.40 7.18
N TRP A 196 -14.04 -1.70 6.23
CA TRP A 196 -12.74 -2.32 6.51
C TRP A 196 -11.77 -1.41 7.25
N SER A 197 -11.80 -0.10 7.04
CA SER A 197 -10.94 0.84 7.78
C SER A 197 -11.22 0.82 9.29
N LYS A 198 -12.45 0.52 9.69
CA LYS A 198 -12.84 0.28 11.09
C LYS A 198 -12.50 -1.16 11.50
N GLY A 199 -12.89 -2.14 10.68
CA GLY A 199 -12.75 -3.56 10.98
C GLY A 199 -11.31 -4.08 11.09
N ILE A 200 -10.36 -3.44 10.39
CA ILE A 200 -8.95 -3.82 10.44
C ILE A 200 -8.36 -3.67 11.85
N THR A 201 -8.90 -2.77 12.68
CA THR A 201 -8.43 -2.54 14.05
C THR A 201 -8.54 -3.80 14.91
N PHE A 202 -9.60 -4.59 14.75
CA PHE A 202 -9.76 -5.89 15.42
C PHE A 202 -8.70 -6.92 15.00
N ARG A 203 -8.01 -6.69 13.89
CA ARG A 203 -7.04 -7.61 13.32
C ARG A 203 -5.59 -7.24 13.66
N LYS A 204 -5.31 -6.04 14.16
CA LYS A 204 -3.92 -5.57 14.37
C LYS A 204 -3.19 -6.22 15.55
N ASP A 205 -3.91 -6.73 16.56
CA ASP A 205 -3.28 -7.26 17.79
C ASP A 205 -2.30 -8.42 17.56
N PHE A 206 -2.45 -9.17 16.48
CA PHE A 206 -1.53 -10.27 16.14
C PHE A 206 -0.56 -9.93 15.00
N GLN A 207 -0.48 -8.66 14.60
CA GLN A 207 0.48 -8.12 13.62
C GLN A 207 0.51 -8.86 12.27
N GLN A 208 -0.57 -9.53 11.89
CA GLN A 208 -0.62 -10.28 10.63
C GLN A 208 -0.74 -9.39 9.38
N ASP A 209 -1.09 -8.11 9.53
CA ASP A 209 -1.38 -7.19 8.43
C ASP A 209 -0.10 -6.81 7.68
N VAL A 210 0.01 -7.26 6.43
CA VAL A 210 1.15 -6.93 5.55
C VAL A 210 0.77 -5.80 4.61
N GLY A 211 -0.32 -5.94 3.84
CA GLY A 211 -0.71 -4.90 2.89
C GLY A 211 -2.14 -5.09 2.39
N GLY A 212 -2.78 -3.99 2.03
CA GLY A 212 -4.12 -3.97 1.44
C GLY A 212 -4.14 -3.08 0.22
N PHE A 213 -4.60 -3.62 -0.91
CA PHE A 213 -4.52 -2.96 -2.21
C PHE A 213 -5.83 -3.03 -2.97
N PHE A 214 -6.14 -2.02 -3.77
CA PHE A 214 -7.27 -2.02 -4.69
C PHE A 214 -6.85 -1.72 -6.11
N VAL A 215 -7.45 -2.45 -7.06
CA VAL A 215 -7.06 -2.43 -8.47
C VAL A 215 -7.42 -1.11 -9.15
N GLN A 216 -6.46 -0.55 -9.88
CA GLN A 216 -6.62 0.58 -10.81
C GLN A 216 -6.69 0.13 -12.27
N THR A 217 -6.01 -0.97 -12.62
CA THR A 217 -5.94 -1.46 -14.00
C THR A 217 -6.11 -2.98 -14.07
N GLY A 218 -6.92 -3.45 -15.02
CA GLY A 218 -7.32 -4.85 -15.15
C GLY A 218 -8.77 -5.05 -14.71
N GLN A 219 -9.05 -6.09 -13.93
CA GLN A 219 -10.39 -6.31 -13.39
C GLN A 219 -10.65 -5.33 -12.24
N LEU A 220 -11.48 -4.33 -12.49
CA LEU A 220 -11.88 -3.32 -11.50
C LEU A 220 -12.75 -3.93 -10.39
N TYR A 221 -12.89 -3.19 -9.29
CA TYR A 221 -13.59 -3.63 -8.08
C TYR A 221 -12.99 -4.90 -7.47
N VAL A 222 -11.68 -5.04 -7.56
CA VAL A 222 -10.93 -6.14 -6.93
C VAL A 222 -10.01 -5.57 -5.86
N VAL A 223 -9.99 -6.24 -4.71
CA VAL A 223 -9.13 -5.93 -3.56
C VAL A 223 -8.22 -7.12 -3.25
N TYR A 224 -6.97 -6.84 -2.88
CA TYR A 224 -6.01 -7.81 -2.41
C TYR A 224 -5.59 -7.48 -0.98
N HIS A 225 -5.69 -8.45 -0.08
CA HIS A 225 -5.08 -8.38 1.24
C HIS A 225 -3.95 -9.40 1.34
N PHE A 226 -2.81 -8.96 1.87
CA PHE A 226 -1.70 -9.82 2.24
C PHE A 226 -1.63 -9.89 3.76
N TRP A 227 -1.62 -11.12 4.27
CA TRP A 227 -1.45 -11.42 5.68
C TRP A 227 -0.25 -12.34 5.88
N ALA A 228 0.49 -12.21 6.97
CA ALA A 228 1.61 -13.09 7.32
C ALA A 228 1.38 -13.81 8.65
N TYR A 229 1.85 -15.05 8.73
CA TYR A 229 1.71 -15.94 9.88
C TYR A 229 2.96 -16.82 10.00
N LYS A 230 3.32 -17.25 11.21
CA LYS A 230 4.41 -18.23 11.42
C LYS A 230 4.14 -19.58 10.76
N GLY A 231 2.87 -19.91 10.55
CA GLY A 231 2.46 -21.17 9.93
C GLY A 231 0.95 -21.33 9.88
N MET A 232 0.49 -22.45 9.30
CA MET A 232 -0.94 -22.72 9.12
C MET A 232 -1.68 -22.94 10.45
N THR A 233 -1.02 -23.52 11.45
CA THR A 233 -1.57 -23.70 12.81
C THR A 233 -1.85 -22.35 13.46
N GLU A 234 -0.86 -21.46 13.51
CA GLU A 234 -1.01 -20.12 14.07
C GLU A 234 -2.07 -19.30 13.30
N ARG A 235 -2.07 -19.39 11.97
CA ARG A 235 -3.12 -18.78 11.13
C ARG A 235 -4.51 -19.22 11.57
N ASN A 236 -4.72 -20.51 11.83
CA ASN A 236 -6.01 -21.05 12.26
C ASN A 236 -6.40 -20.51 13.65
N GLU A 237 -5.46 -20.51 14.59
CA GLU A 237 -5.68 -19.98 15.94
C GLU A 237 -6.02 -18.49 15.94
N ILE A 238 -5.23 -17.68 15.22
CA ILE A 238 -5.47 -16.24 15.09
C ILE A 238 -6.82 -15.97 14.46
N ARG A 239 -7.23 -16.76 13.45
CA ARG A 239 -8.58 -16.63 12.87
C ARG A 239 -9.67 -16.89 13.91
N LYS A 240 -9.56 -17.94 14.72
CA LYS A 240 -10.50 -18.23 15.81
C LYS A 240 -10.54 -17.09 16.84
N LYS A 241 -9.37 -16.61 17.29
CA LYS A 241 -9.23 -15.49 18.23
C LYS A 241 -9.78 -14.18 17.67
N THR A 242 -9.69 -13.95 16.37
CA THR A 242 -10.28 -12.76 15.74
C THR A 242 -11.80 -12.84 15.72
N TRP A 243 -12.36 -14.03 15.45
CA TRP A 243 -13.81 -14.24 15.44
C TRP A 243 -14.47 -14.01 16.79
N SER A 244 -13.75 -14.18 17.90
CA SER A 244 -14.26 -13.87 19.24
C SER A 244 -14.20 -12.38 19.61
N LYS A 245 -13.68 -11.50 18.75
CA LYS A 245 -13.60 -10.07 19.05
C LYS A 245 -14.94 -9.38 18.76
N PRO A 246 -15.54 -8.68 19.74
CA PRO A 246 -16.79 -7.94 19.53
C PRO A 246 -16.64 -6.91 18.40
N GLY A 247 -17.56 -6.90 17.43
CA GLY A 247 -17.58 -5.97 16.31
C GLY A 247 -16.89 -6.47 15.04
N TRP A 248 -16.03 -7.50 15.14
CA TRP A 248 -15.48 -8.15 13.95
C TRP A 248 -16.56 -8.90 13.16
N ASP A 249 -17.45 -9.58 13.88
CA ASP A 249 -18.64 -10.24 13.34
C ASP A 249 -19.54 -9.28 12.55
N GLN A 250 -19.78 -8.08 13.08
CA GLN A 250 -20.56 -7.03 12.41
C GLN A 250 -19.87 -6.53 11.13
N THR A 251 -18.55 -6.33 11.18
CA THR A 251 -17.76 -5.97 9.99
C THR A 251 -17.92 -7.03 8.90
N VAL A 252 -17.82 -8.30 9.26
CA VAL A 252 -17.96 -9.41 8.29
C VAL A 252 -19.39 -9.48 7.76
N ALA A 253 -20.40 -9.40 8.62
CA ALA A 253 -21.81 -9.44 8.23
C ALA A 253 -22.17 -8.32 7.24
N TYR A 254 -21.57 -7.13 7.39
CA TYR A 254 -21.77 -6.01 6.48
C TYR A 254 -20.99 -6.16 5.16
N THR A 255 -19.73 -6.59 5.23
CA THR A 255 -18.84 -6.58 4.06
C THR A 255 -19.01 -7.78 3.13
N VAL A 256 -19.40 -8.96 3.64
CA VAL A 256 -19.57 -10.18 2.85
C VAL A 256 -20.66 -10.04 1.77
N PRO A 257 -21.85 -9.48 2.07
CA PRO A 257 -22.87 -9.24 1.05
C PRO A 257 -22.44 -8.33 -0.11
N LEU A 258 -21.39 -7.52 0.07
CA LEU A 258 -20.85 -6.65 -0.99
C LEU A 258 -19.93 -7.41 -1.96
N LEU A 259 -19.58 -8.67 -1.66
CA LEU A 259 -18.70 -9.49 -2.47
C LEU A 259 -19.47 -10.28 -3.54
N LYS A 260 -18.80 -10.51 -4.66
CA LYS A 260 -19.16 -11.50 -5.70
C LYS A 260 -18.36 -12.79 -5.54
N GLU A 261 -17.06 -12.67 -5.24
CA GLU A 261 -16.15 -13.81 -5.09
C GLU A 261 -15.09 -13.50 -4.03
N MET A 262 -14.62 -14.52 -3.33
CA MET A 262 -13.43 -14.46 -2.49
C MET A 262 -12.53 -15.67 -2.76
N LYS A 263 -11.24 -15.43 -2.98
CA LYS A 263 -10.20 -16.47 -3.13
C LYS A 263 -9.08 -16.22 -2.13
N SER A 264 -8.52 -17.29 -1.56
CA SER A 264 -7.36 -17.26 -0.67
C SER A 264 -6.28 -18.19 -1.24
N GLN A 265 -5.03 -17.75 -1.18
CA GLN A 265 -3.85 -18.52 -1.61
C GLN A 265 -2.79 -18.45 -0.51
N ILE A 266 -2.16 -19.58 -0.21
CA ILE A 266 -1.04 -19.64 0.73
C ILE A 266 0.25 -19.50 -0.06
N LEU A 267 1.07 -18.53 0.33
CA LEU A 267 2.31 -18.19 -0.34
C LEU A 267 3.51 -18.41 0.60
N ILE A 268 4.65 -18.73 0.01
CA ILE A 268 5.94 -18.86 0.68
C ILE A 268 6.89 -17.85 0.05
N PRO A 269 7.56 -16.99 0.85
CA PRO A 269 8.47 -15.98 0.32
C PRO A 269 9.63 -16.64 -0.43
N THR A 270 10.03 -16.06 -1.56
CA THR A 270 11.23 -16.49 -2.30
C THR A 270 12.47 -15.76 -1.79
N ALA A 271 13.64 -16.16 -2.28
CA ALA A 271 14.89 -15.47 -1.97
C ALA A 271 14.87 -13.98 -2.37
N LEU A 272 14.12 -13.62 -3.43
CA LEU A 272 14.00 -12.25 -3.95
C LEU A 272 13.06 -11.35 -3.12
N SER A 273 12.30 -11.91 -2.18
CA SER A 273 11.37 -11.10 -1.38
C SER A 273 12.12 -10.22 -0.38
N LYS A 274 11.79 -8.92 -0.34
CA LYS A 274 12.19 -8.00 0.74
C LYS A 274 11.22 -8.01 1.92
N LEU A 275 10.13 -8.77 1.83
CA LEU A 275 9.14 -8.86 2.88
C LEU A 275 9.40 -10.02 3.85
N LYS A 276 10.56 -10.68 3.76
CA LYS A 276 11.06 -11.73 4.65
C LYS A 276 11.93 -11.21 5.81
#